data_AF-A0A948SM11-F1
#
_entry.id   AF-A0A948SM11-F1
#
_cell.length_a   1.000
_cell.length_b   1.000
_cell.length_c   1.000
_cell.angle_alpha   90.00
_cell.angle_beta   90.00
_cell.angle_gamma   90.00
#
_symmetry.space_group_name_H-M   'P 1'
#
loop_
_entity.id
_entity.type
_entity.pdbx_description
1 polymer ?
#
loop_
_entity_poly.entity_id
_entity_poly.type
_entity_poly.pdbx_seq_one_letter_code
_entity_poly.pdbx_strand_id
1 'polypeptide(L)'
;MSLARLRAAVAMAAAPALGLACAGCAAWSPPKVAEPLAQPLSYRAPFAASAPAIDGDLESGAWAAAPWTEDFVDIEGPRKPRPAYRTRAKMLWDERFLYVGAELEEPHVWSTLRVRDQVVFQDNDFEVFIDPDGDGREYYEVEINAYTTVFDLFLHRSYREGAPAIHEWDVGDGFARSVTVDGTPDDPRDRDRRWTVRLAIPWSSLVPPREARIDALPEGQRDFGDRARGGAAPRPGETWRINFSRVQWRHNHEMLAADGMRTGQTSEGAEPYAKRPGLPEDNWVWTPQWAIDMHLPRFWGRVTFAR
;
A
#
# COMPACT_ATOMS: atom_id res chain seq x y z
N MET A 1 -29.27 -30.90 11.63
CA MET A 1 -29.39 -31.36 10.23
C MET A 1 -29.87 -30.17 9.41
N SER A 2 -28.96 -29.31 8.98
CA SER A 2 -28.21 -29.32 7.70
C SER A 2 -29.09 -28.90 6.50
N LEU A 3 -28.82 -27.71 5.97
CA LEU A 3 -29.19 -27.31 4.61
C LEU A 3 -27.91 -26.90 3.89
N ALA A 4 -27.51 -27.76 2.96
CA ALA A 4 -26.27 -27.71 2.22
C ALA A 4 -26.45 -27.00 0.86
N ARG A 5 -25.49 -26.11 0.58
CA ARG A 5 -24.84 -25.79 -0.70
C ARG A 5 -25.51 -26.27 -2.00
N LEU A 6 -25.87 -25.31 -2.85
CA LEU A 6 -26.02 -25.53 -4.29
C LEU A 6 -24.76 -25.00 -4.99
N ARG A 7 -23.94 -25.92 -5.53
CA ARG A 7 -22.87 -25.63 -6.49
C ARG A 7 -23.47 -25.71 -7.89
N ALA A 8 -23.44 -24.63 -8.66
CA ALA A 8 -23.67 -24.70 -10.10
C ALA A 8 -22.36 -25.03 -10.81
N ALA A 9 -22.28 -26.23 -11.38
CA ALA A 9 -21.23 -26.63 -12.31
C ALA A 9 -21.59 -26.10 -13.70
N VAL A 10 -20.69 -25.34 -14.32
CA VAL A 10 -20.78 -25.03 -15.76
C VAL A 10 -19.82 -25.98 -16.47
N ALA A 11 -20.39 -26.89 -17.26
CA ALA A 11 -19.66 -27.82 -18.11
C ALA A 11 -19.00 -27.06 -19.29
N MET A 12 -17.70 -27.28 -19.49
CA MET A 12 -17.01 -26.86 -20.72
C MET A 12 -17.48 -27.71 -21.90
N ALA A 13 -18.14 -27.08 -22.87
CA ALA A 13 -18.25 -27.61 -24.21
C ALA A 13 -17.06 -27.11 -25.03
N ALA A 14 -16.25 -28.03 -25.55
CA ALA A 14 -15.13 -27.72 -26.44
C ALA A 14 -15.64 -27.20 -27.79
N ALA A 15 -15.28 -25.95 -28.13
CA ALA A 15 -15.44 -25.38 -29.47
C ALA A 15 -14.09 -25.48 -30.22
N PRO A 16 -14.10 -25.69 -31.56
CA PRO A 16 -12.90 -26.01 -32.31
C PRO A 16 -11.97 -24.80 -32.41
N ALA A 17 -10.67 -25.06 -32.37
CA ALA A 17 -9.60 -24.08 -32.49
C ALA A 17 -9.62 -23.40 -33.87
N LEU A 18 -10.28 -22.25 -33.95
CA LEU A 18 -9.95 -21.21 -34.92
C LEU A 18 -9.01 -20.23 -34.23
N GLY A 19 -7.74 -20.27 -34.64
CA GLY A 19 -6.74 -19.30 -34.22
C GLY A 19 -7.10 -17.90 -34.71
N LEU A 20 -7.87 -17.16 -33.92
CA LEU A 20 -7.79 -15.71 -33.91
C LEU A 20 -6.55 -15.35 -33.10
N ALA A 21 -5.46 -15.02 -33.79
CA ALA A 21 -4.39 -14.24 -33.19
C ALA A 21 -5.03 -12.93 -32.69
N CYS A 22 -5.12 -12.78 -31.37
CA CYS A 22 -5.65 -11.59 -30.73
C CYS A 22 -4.69 -10.43 -31.02
N ALA A 23 -5.00 -9.63 -32.04
CA ALA A 23 -4.37 -8.35 -32.30
C ALA A 23 -4.77 -7.39 -31.17
N GLY A 24 -4.03 -7.46 -30.05
CA GLY A 24 -4.34 -6.70 -28.84
C GLY A 24 -3.54 -7.11 -27.60
N CYS A 25 -2.88 -8.27 -27.60
CA CYS A 25 -1.89 -8.59 -26.57
C CYS A 25 -0.58 -7.84 -26.88
N ALA A 26 -0.55 -6.54 -26.65
CA ALA A 26 0.73 -5.88 -26.41
C ALA A 26 1.38 -6.62 -25.24
N ALA A 27 2.54 -7.25 -25.48
CA ALA A 27 3.29 -7.90 -24.41
C ALA A 27 3.56 -6.84 -23.33
N TRP A 28 2.98 -7.03 -22.14
CA TRP A 28 3.27 -6.19 -21.01
C TRP A 28 4.79 -6.15 -20.81
N SER A 29 5.35 -4.95 -20.93
CA SER A 29 6.77 -4.72 -20.75
C SER A 29 6.95 -4.08 -19.38
N PRO A 30 7.77 -4.67 -18.49
CA PRO A 30 7.93 -4.12 -17.16
C PRO A 30 8.58 -2.72 -17.23
N PRO A 31 8.17 -1.77 -16.39
CA PRO A 31 8.63 -0.38 -16.46
C PRO A 31 10.14 -0.28 -16.25
N LYS A 32 10.85 0.48 -17.08
CA LYS A 32 12.31 0.59 -16.99
C LYS A 32 12.71 1.21 -15.64
N VAL A 33 13.57 0.50 -14.90
CA VAL A 33 14.14 1.01 -13.63
C VAL A 33 15.31 1.91 -13.97
N ALA A 34 15.25 3.16 -13.50
CA ALA A 34 16.37 4.08 -13.59
C ALA A 34 17.46 3.72 -12.58
N GLU A 35 18.69 4.16 -12.85
CA GLU A 35 19.80 3.96 -11.91
C GLU A 35 19.47 4.60 -10.55
N PRO A 36 19.56 3.84 -9.44
CA PRO A 36 19.35 4.36 -8.09
C PRO A 36 20.34 5.48 -7.79
N LEU A 37 19.84 6.60 -7.26
CA LEU A 37 20.67 7.72 -6.82
C LEU A 37 20.98 7.67 -5.32
N ALA A 38 20.29 6.81 -4.58
CA ALA A 38 20.45 6.64 -3.15
C ALA A 38 20.13 5.19 -2.74
N GLN A 39 20.64 4.79 -1.57
CA GLN A 39 20.26 3.53 -0.92
C GLN A 39 18.87 3.67 -0.28
N PRO A 40 18.16 2.56 -0.02
CA PRO A 40 16.91 2.62 0.72
C PRO A 40 17.08 3.25 2.09
N LEU A 41 16.08 4.04 2.50
CA LEU A 41 16.04 4.67 3.82
C LEU A 41 15.96 3.61 4.92
N SER A 42 16.28 3.99 6.16
CA SER A 42 16.27 3.11 7.31
C SER A 42 15.47 3.71 8.45
N TYR A 43 14.76 2.86 9.20
CA TYR A 43 13.97 3.29 10.34
C TYR A 43 14.16 2.32 11.51
N ARG A 44 14.29 2.86 12.71
CA ARG A 44 14.40 2.07 13.94
C ARG A 44 13.06 2.07 14.67
N ALA A 45 12.23 1.06 14.42
CA ALA A 45 10.90 0.95 15.00
C ALA A 45 11.00 0.63 16.50
N PRO A 46 10.58 1.54 17.41
CA PRO A 46 10.66 1.28 18.83
C PRO A 46 9.58 0.29 19.29
N PHE A 47 9.94 -0.52 20.27
CA PHE A 47 9.01 -1.41 20.96
C PHE A 47 8.05 -0.58 21.83
N ALA A 48 6.75 -0.83 21.69
CA ALA A 48 5.70 -0.19 22.44
C ALA A 48 5.40 -0.98 23.73
N ALA A 49 5.86 -0.48 24.88
CA ALA A 49 5.55 -1.09 26.18
C ALA A 49 4.05 -1.02 26.56
N SER A 50 3.28 -0.21 25.85
CA SER A 50 1.82 -0.15 25.94
C SER A 50 1.28 0.08 24.54
N ALA A 51 0.24 -0.65 24.17
CA ALA A 51 -0.35 -0.55 22.84
C ALA A 51 -0.78 0.91 22.55
N PRO A 52 -0.39 1.49 21.40
CA PRO A 52 -0.87 2.81 21.01
C PRO A 52 -2.38 2.81 20.76
N ALA A 53 -3.04 3.92 21.04
CA ALA A 53 -4.45 4.11 20.69
C ALA A 53 -4.59 4.17 19.16
N ILE A 54 -5.48 3.35 18.61
CA ILE A 54 -5.71 3.31 17.16
C ILE A 54 -6.67 4.42 16.72
N ASP A 55 -7.53 4.93 17.59
CA ASP A 55 -8.45 6.05 17.37
C ASP A 55 -7.97 7.38 17.96
N GLY A 56 -6.75 7.43 18.53
CA GLY A 56 -6.18 8.59 19.21
C GLY A 56 -5.38 9.55 18.29
N ASP A 57 -4.55 10.41 18.88
CA ASP A 57 -3.68 11.35 18.15
C ASP A 57 -2.25 10.78 17.96
N LEU A 58 -1.58 11.08 16.83
CA LEU A 58 -0.24 10.57 16.51
C LEU A 58 0.88 11.22 17.35
N GLU A 59 0.57 12.25 18.13
CA GLU A 59 1.47 12.94 19.05
C GLU A 59 1.12 12.64 20.52
N SER A 60 0.35 11.58 20.77
CA SER A 60 -0.06 11.14 22.10
C SER A 60 0.40 9.72 22.44
N GLY A 61 0.56 9.41 23.73
CA GLY A 61 0.88 8.06 24.20
C GLY A 61 2.13 7.47 23.55
N ALA A 62 2.06 6.20 23.14
CA ALA A 62 3.19 5.52 22.48
C ALA A 62 3.53 6.13 21.11
N TRP A 63 2.56 6.74 20.40
CA TRP A 63 2.83 7.40 19.10
C TRP A 63 3.79 8.59 19.25
N ALA A 64 3.71 9.34 20.35
CA ALA A 64 4.61 10.46 20.63
C ALA A 64 6.08 10.04 20.74
N ALA A 65 6.35 8.79 21.15
CA ALA A 65 7.69 8.25 21.31
C ALA A 65 8.30 7.72 19.99
N ALA A 66 7.48 7.43 18.98
CA ALA A 66 7.97 7.01 17.68
C ALA A 66 8.43 8.22 16.85
N PRO A 67 9.64 8.16 16.24
CA PRO A 67 10.10 9.21 15.34
C PRO A 67 9.25 9.22 14.07
N TRP A 68 9.10 10.38 13.44
CA TRP A 68 8.60 10.43 12.07
C TRP A 68 9.65 9.87 11.10
N THR A 69 9.21 9.22 10.01
CA THR A 69 10.03 9.00 8.82
C THR A 69 10.42 10.32 8.19
N GLU A 70 11.37 10.29 7.26
CA GLU A 70 11.50 11.34 6.26
C GLU A 70 10.19 11.52 5.47
N ASP A 71 9.99 12.72 4.94
CA ASP A 71 8.85 13.02 4.07
C ASP A 71 8.94 12.21 2.78
N PHE A 72 7.78 11.83 2.27
CA PHE A 72 7.68 11.04 1.05
C PHE A 72 8.17 11.86 -0.15
N VAL A 73 8.70 11.14 -1.14
CA VAL A 73 9.21 11.67 -2.40
C VAL A 73 8.48 11.01 -3.56
N ASP A 74 8.64 11.53 -4.77
CA ASP A 74 8.17 10.84 -5.96
C ASP A 74 8.83 9.45 -6.10
N ILE A 75 8.06 8.45 -6.55
CA ILE A 75 8.52 7.07 -6.73
C ILE A 75 9.73 6.92 -7.67
N GLU A 76 9.90 7.84 -8.63
CA GLU A 76 11.05 7.92 -9.53
C GLU A 76 12.25 8.66 -8.90
N GLY A 77 12.09 9.14 -7.66
CA GLY A 77 13.10 9.81 -6.86
C GLY A 77 13.29 11.29 -7.23
N PRO A 78 14.43 11.92 -6.88
CA PRO A 78 14.68 13.35 -7.06
C PRO A 78 14.81 13.81 -8.53
N ARG A 79 14.59 12.91 -9.50
CA ARG A 79 14.44 13.28 -10.92
C ARG A 79 13.10 13.96 -11.19
N LYS A 80 12.15 13.81 -10.27
CA LYS A 80 10.86 14.48 -10.28
C LYS A 80 10.79 15.55 -9.20
N PRO A 81 9.89 16.54 -9.35
CA PRO A 81 9.59 17.49 -8.30
C PRO A 81 9.18 16.79 -6.99
N ARG A 82 9.40 17.47 -5.87
CA ARG A 82 8.89 16.98 -4.58
C ARG A 82 7.35 16.99 -4.58
N PRO A 83 6.71 16.06 -3.83
CA PRO A 83 5.28 16.10 -3.58
C PRO A 83 4.77 17.47 -3.17
N ALA A 84 3.62 17.87 -3.71
CA ALA A 84 2.98 19.15 -3.37
C ALA A 84 2.38 19.15 -1.96
N TYR A 85 2.05 17.97 -1.43
CA TYR A 85 1.49 17.80 -0.09
C TYR A 85 2.37 16.85 0.71
N ARG A 86 2.72 17.24 1.94
CA ARG A 86 3.61 16.43 2.78
C ARG A 86 2.91 15.13 3.17
N THR A 87 3.66 14.04 3.14
CA THR A 87 3.26 12.75 3.71
C THR A 87 4.43 12.16 4.49
N ARG A 88 4.15 11.61 5.68
CA ARG A 88 5.14 10.98 6.56
C ARG A 88 4.49 9.93 7.46
N ALA A 89 5.27 8.97 7.95
CA ALA A 89 4.77 7.87 8.76
C ALA A 89 5.54 7.70 10.08
N LYS A 90 4.97 6.94 11.01
CA LYS A 90 5.57 6.42 12.24
C LYS A 90 5.37 4.91 12.25
N MET A 91 6.34 4.19 12.80
CA MET A 91 6.20 2.75 13.07
C MET A 91 6.52 2.46 14.52
N LEU A 92 5.71 1.60 15.15
CA LEU A 92 5.97 0.98 16.45
C LEU A 92 5.74 -0.52 16.31
N TRP A 93 6.15 -1.29 17.31
CA TRP A 93 5.83 -2.71 17.37
C TRP A 93 5.65 -3.21 18.79
N ASP A 94 4.86 -4.26 18.97
CA ASP A 94 4.83 -5.04 20.21
C ASP A 94 4.82 -6.55 19.91
N GLU A 95 4.56 -7.40 20.90
CA GLU A 95 4.49 -8.85 20.71
C GLU A 95 3.38 -9.33 19.77
N ARG A 96 2.41 -8.47 19.42
CA ARG A 96 1.20 -8.83 18.67
C ARG A 96 1.04 -8.08 17.35
N PHE A 97 1.50 -6.84 17.25
CA PHE A 97 1.23 -5.98 16.11
C PHE A 97 2.45 -5.20 15.61
N LEU A 98 2.49 -5.02 14.29
CA LEU A 98 3.09 -3.83 13.68
C LEU A 98 2.10 -2.69 13.80
N TYR A 99 2.54 -1.55 14.31
CA TYR A 99 1.73 -0.34 14.30
C TYR A 99 2.28 0.62 13.25
N VAL A 100 1.41 1.12 12.37
CA VAL A 100 1.74 2.14 11.37
C VAL A 100 0.83 3.34 11.58
N GLY A 101 1.43 4.52 11.71
CA GLY A 101 0.70 5.79 11.77
C GLY A 101 1.15 6.68 10.63
N ALA A 102 0.24 7.31 9.89
CA ALA A 102 0.60 8.22 8.81
C ALA A 102 -0.16 9.55 8.91
N GLU A 103 0.52 10.61 8.51
CA GLU A 103 -0.05 11.95 8.33
C GLU A 103 0.10 12.35 6.87
N LEU A 104 -1.03 12.70 6.25
CA LEU A 104 -1.14 13.08 4.85
C LEU A 104 -1.76 14.47 4.78
N GLU A 105 -0.98 15.49 4.43
CA GLU A 105 -1.54 16.80 4.10
C GLU A 105 -2.40 16.66 2.84
N GLU A 106 -3.61 17.21 2.88
CA GLU A 106 -4.56 17.12 1.78
C GLU A 106 -5.56 18.27 1.93
N PRO A 107 -5.55 19.26 1.02
CA PRO A 107 -6.53 20.35 1.04
C PRO A 107 -7.93 19.93 0.58
N HIS A 108 -8.07 18.79 -0.09
CA HIS A 108 -9.32 18.30 -0.66
C HIS A 108 -9.42 16.77 -0.48
N VAL A 109 -9.78 16.34 0.72
CA VAL A 109 -9.90 14.93 1.08
C VAL A 109 -11.12 14.36 0.38
N TRP A 110 -10.86 13.46 -0.55
CA TRP A 110 -11.85 12.88 -1.43
C TRP A 110 -11.65 11.37 -1.59
N SER A 111 -12.75 10.62 -1.53
CA SER A 111 -12.75 9.18 -1.79
C SER A 111 -14.15 8.71 -2.22
N THR A 112 -14.25 7.71 -3.09
CA THR A 112 -15.51 7.20 -3.63
C THR A 112 -15.80 5.77 -3.22
N LEU A 113 -14.76 4.99 -2.91
CA LEU A 113 -14.82 3.57 -2.61
C LEU A 113 -15.12 3.34 -1.13
N ARG A 114 -16.09 2.46 -0.88
CA ARG A 114 -16.67 2.23 0.47
C ARG A 114 -16.80 0.75 0.82
N VAL A 115 -16.50 -0.13 -0.14
CA VAL A 115 -16.66 -1.57 0.02
C VAL A 115 -15.27 -2.19 0.09
N ARG A 116 -15.04 -2.98 1.14
CA ARG A 116 -13.82 -3.77 1.32
C ARG A 116 -13.52 -4.59 0.05
N ASP A 117 -12.24 -4.69 -0.28
CA ASP A 117 -11.68 -5.42 -1.42
C ASP A 117 -12.05 -4.83 -2.80
N GLN A 118 -12.58 -3.60 -2.83
CA GLN A 118 -12.49 -2.77 -4.02
C GLN A 118 -11.04 -2.33 -4.23
N VAL A 119 -10.60 -2.29 -5.49
CA VAL A 119 -9.25 -1.83 -5.87
C VAL A 119 -9.08 -0.36 -5.49
N VAL A 120 -8.50 -0.10 -4.31
CA VAL A 120 -8.67 1.19 -3.62
C VAL A 120 -7.75 2.29 -4.12
N PHE A 121 -6.64 1.95 -4.80
CA PHE A 121 -5.85 2.92 -5.56
C PHE A 121 -6.64 3.71 -6.62
N GLN A 122 -7.89 3.35 -6.93
CA GLN A 122 -8.79 4.20 -7.72
C GLN A 122 -9.33 5.41 -6.95
N ASP A 123 -9.05 5.55 -5.67
CA ASP A 123 -9.17 6.78 -4.88
C ASP A 123 -7.77 7.30 -4.50
N ASN A 124 -7.72 8.42 -3.78
CA ASN A 124 -6.52 8.72 -2.99
C ASN A 124 -6.46 7.74 -1.82
N ASP A 125 -5.30 7.13 -1.60
CA ASP A 125 -5.10 6.16 -0.54
C ASP A 125 -3.71 6.27 0.11
N PHE A 126 -3.54 5.45 1.14
CA PHE A 126 -2.26 5.18 1.79
C PHE A 126 -2.02 3.69 1.77
N GLU A 127 -0.83 3.28 1.34
CA GLU A 127 -0.48 1.87 1.15
C GLU A 127 0.69 1.50 2.06
N VAL A 128 0.65 0.30 2.63
CA VAL A 128 1.70 -0.29 3.45
C VAL A 128 2.18 -1.57 2.78
N PHE A 129 3.48 -1.63 2.50
CA PHE A 129 4.15 -2.77 1.90
C PHE A 129 5.09 -3.41 2.90
N ILE A 130 4.99 -4.74 3.08
CA ILE A 130 5.76 -5.47 4.09
C ILE A 130 6.37 -6.70 3.42
N ASP A 131 7.69 -6.74 3.36
CA ASP A 131 8.52 -7.87 2.95
C ASP A 131 9.28 -8.31 4.21
N PRO A 132 8.67 -9.21 5.01
CA PRO A 132 9.37 -9.88 6.09
C PRO A 132 10.71 -10.47 5.66
N ASP A 133 11.71 -10.46 6.55
CA ASP A 133 13.07 -10.97 6.30
C ASP A 133 13.87 -10.29 5.15
N GLY A 134 13.19 -9.59 4.23
CA GLY A 134 13.75 -8.69 3.24
C GLY A 134 14.36 -9.39 2.02
N ASP A 135 13.95 -10.62 1.72
CA ASP A 135 14.42 -11.39 0.55
C ASP A 135 13.77 -10.96 -0.78
N GLY A 136 12.71 -10.14 -0.71
CA GLY A 136 11.96 -9.64 -1.86
C GLY A 136 10.94 -10.62 -2.42
N ARG A 137 10.55 -11.61 -1.63
CA ARG A 137 9.50 -12.60 -1.88
C ARG A 137 8.47 -12.51 -0.75
N GLU A 138 7.40 -13.28 -0.88
CA GLU A 138 6.33 -13.40 0.14
C GLU A 138 5.87 -12.11 0.82
N TYR A 139 5.71 -11.03 0.06
CA TYR A 139 5.38 -9.73 0.63
C TYR A 139 3.89 -9.41 0.54
N TYR A 140 3.48 -8.52 1.43
CA TYR A 140 2.10 -8.16 1.72
C TYR A 140 1.88 -6.69 1.42
N GLU A 141 0.65 -6.37 1.02
CA GLU A 141 0.19 -5.02 0.73
C GLU A 141 -1.14 -4.77 1.41
N VAL A 142 -1.26 -3.63 2.07
CA VAL A 142 -2.50 -3.13 2.68
C VAL A 142 -2.70 -1.69 2.23
N GLU A 143 -3.76 -1.44 1.48
CA GLU A 143 -4.17 -0.12 1.02
C GLU A 143 -5.37 0.37 1.87
N ILE A 144 -5.43 1.68 2.16
CA ILE A 144 -6.55 2.28 2.89
C ILE A 144 -6.87 3.70 2.40
N ASN A 145 -8.13 3.99 2.09
CA ASN A 145 -8.58 5.35 1.72
C ASN A 145 -9.15 6.15 2.89
N ALA A 146 -9.58 7.38 2.62
CA ALA A 146 -10.12 8.30 3.62
C ALA A 146 -11.38 7.79 4.32
N TYR A 147 -12.09 6.82 3.73
CA TYR A 147 -13.28 6.17 4.31
C TYR A 147 -12.98 4.87 5.05
N THR A 148 -11.71 4.59 5.34
CA THR A 148 -11.25 3.35 5.98
C THR A 148 -11.52 2.08 5.16
N THR A 149 -11.87 2.23 3.88
CA THR A 149 -11.99 1.11 2.94
C THR A 149 -10.62 0.51 2.73
N VAL A 150 -10.52 -0.82 2.81
CA VAL A 150 -9.25 -1.54 2.70
C VAL A 150 -9.29 -2.52 1.56
N PHE A 151 -8.17 -2.57 0.87
CA PHE A 151 -7.79 -3.60 -0.07
C PHE A 151 -6.49 -4.22 0.43
N ASP A 152 -6.35 -5.53 0.28
CA ASP A 152 -5.15 -6.24 0.67
C ASP A 152 -4.83 -7.35 -0.33
N LEU A 153 -3.54 -7.62 -0.46
CA LEU A 153 -3.07 -8.68 -1.33
C LEU A 153 -1.70 -9.21 -0.88
N PHE A 154 -1.37 -10.37 -1.43
CA PHE A 154 -0.08 -11.03 -1.23
C PHE A 154 0.61 -11.34 -2.55
N LEU A 155 1.93 -11.22 -2.59
CA LEU A 155 2.77 -11.67 -3.69
C LEU A 155 3.89 -12.58 -3.20
N HIS A 156 3.93 -13.80 -3.71
CA HIS A 156 5.04 -14.72 -3.47
C HIS A 156 6.34 -14.31 -4.19
N ARG A 157 6.26 -13.40 -5.18
CA ARG A 157 7.39 -12.76 -5.89
C ARG A 157 6.87 -11.59 -6.74
N SER A 158 7.76 -10.80 -7.31
CA SER A 158 7.34 -9.62 -8.10
C SER A 158 6.51 -9.96 -9.35
N TYR A 159 5.65 -9.03 -9.78
CA TYR A 159 4.94 -9.12 -11.06
C TYR A 159 5.90 -9.33 -12.25
N ARG A 160 7.11 -8.78 -12.15
CA ARG A 160 8.17 -8.89 -13.16
C ARG A 160 8.72 -10.31 -13.30
N GLU A 161 8.58 -11.11 -12.25
CA GLU A 161 8.85 -12.56 -12.26
C GLU A 161 7.60 -13.38 -12.65
N GLY A 162 6.52 -12.73 -13.11
CA GLY A 162 5.32 -13.38 -13.62
C GLY A 162 4.38 -13.91 -12.54
N ALA A 163 4.51 -13.46 -11.29
CA ALA A 163 3.56 -13.80 -10.24
C ALA A 163 2.35 -12.86 -10.25
N PRO A 164 1.11 -13.41 -10.25
CA PRO A 164 -0.07 -12.60 -10.01
C PRO A 164 -0.19 -12.24 -8.53
N ALA A 165 -0.94 -11.17 -8.23
CA ALA A 165 -1.45 -10.94 -6.89
C ALA A 165 -2.37 -12.09 -6.47
N ILE A 166 -2.33 -12.37 -5.17
CA ILE A 166 -3.16 -13.36 -4.49
C ILE A 166 -4.05 -12.56 -3.53
N HIS A 167 -5.30 -12.35 -3.93
CA HIS A 167 -6.31 -11.60 -3.18
C HIS A 167 -7.01 -12.46 -2.12
N GLU A 168 -6.64 -13.73 -2.01
CA GLU A 168 -7.12 -14.65 -0.98
C GLU A 168 -6.44 -14.44 0.38
N TRP A 169 -5.29 -13.75 0.40
CA TRP A 169 -4.72 -13.28 1.65
C TRP A 169 -5.56 -12.11 2.17
N ASP A 170 -5.87 -12.15 3.46
CA ASP A 170 -6.67 -11.13 4.14
C ASP A 170 -5.91 -10.71 5.40
N VAL A 171 -5.74 -9.39 5.61
CA VAL A 171 -5.06 -8.84 6.81
C VAL A 171 -5.76 -9.23 8.11
N GLY A 172 -7.06 -9.56 8.02
CA GLY A 172 -7.72 -10.53 8.87
C GLY A 172 -8.12 -10.06 10.26
N ASP A 173 -8.48 -11.06 11.07
CA ASP A 173 -8.88 -10.87 12.45
C ASP A 173 -7.78 -10.19 13.27
N GLY A 174 -8.18 -9.18 14.05
CA GLY A 174 -7.27 -8.40 14.88
C GLY A 174 -6.66 -7.18 14.18
N PHE A 175 -6.78 -7.05 12.86
CA PHE A 175 -6.44 -5.81 12.17
C PHE A 175 -7.33 -4.66 12.64
N ALA A 176 -6.71 -3.68 13.30
CA ALA A 176 -7.39 -2.47 13.74
C ALA A 176 -6.94 -1.29 12.88
N ARG A 177 -7.88 -0.42 12.53
CA ARG A 177 -7.62 0.75 11.69
C ARG A 177 -8.47 1.94 12.12
N SER A 178 -7.93 3.14 11.95
CA SER A 178 -8.73 4.37 11.95
C SER A 178 -8.22 5.34 10.91
N VAL A 179 -9.14 6.18 10.43
CA VAL A 179 -8.82 7.39 9.69
C VAL A 179 -9.53 8.55 10.37
N THR A 180 -8.79 9.65 10.57
CA THR A 180 -9.34 10.92 11.04
C THR A 180 -9.01 12.01 10.05
N VAL A 181 -10.03 12.76 9.62
CA VAL A 181 -9.88 13.91 8.73
C VAL A 181 -10.02 15.20 9.53
N ASP A 182 -9.07 16.11 9.36
CA ASP A 182 -9.13 17.50 9.86
C ASP A 182 -9.76 18.37 8.75
N GLY A 183 -11.09 18.35 8.70
CA GLY A 183 -11.90 19.00 7.68
C GLY A 183 -13.23 18.27 7.41
N THR A 184 -13.77 18.43 6.20
CA THR A 184 -15.05 17.89 5.74
C THR A 184 -14.84 17.03 4.47
N PRO A 185 -14.61 15.71 4.61
CA PRO A 185 -14.39 14.82 3.46
C PRO A 185 -15.50 14.93 2.40
N ASP A 186 -15.10 14.87 1.13
CA ASP A 186 -15.97 14.99 -0.05
C ASP A 186 -16.73 16.33 -0.18
N ASP A 187 -16.37 17.37 0.59
CA ASP A 187 -16.90 18.72 0.40
C ASP A 187 -15.92 19.58 -0.43
N PRO A 188 -16.19 19.84 -1.72
CA PRO A 188 -15.32 20.68 -2.55
C PRO A 188 -15.41 22.18 -2.24
N ARG A 189 -16.32 22.60 -1.35
CA ARG A 189 -16.61 24.02 -1.07
C ARG A 189 -15.75 24.57 0.06
N ASP A 190 -15.15 23.70 0.86
CA ASP A 190 -14.18 24.08 1.89
C ASP A 190 -12.78 23.55 1.56
N ARG A 191 -11.89 23.68 2.53
CA ARG A 191 -10.52 23.16 2.46
C ARG A 191 -10.26 22.34 3.71
N ASP A 192 -9.85 21.12 3.49
CA ASP A 192 -9.30 20.24 4.51
C ASP A 192 -7.86 20.65 4.83
N ARG A 193 -7.31 20.05 5.88
CA ARG A 193 -5.92 20.26 6.28
C ARG A 193 -5.08 19.01 6.07
N ARG A 194 -5.62 17.88 6.51
CA ARG A 194 -4.94 16.58 6.48
C ARG A 194 -5.93 15.47 6.78
N TRP A 195 -5.48 14.26 6.50
CA TRP A 195 -6.03 13.06 7.07
C TRP A 195 -4.91 12.24 7.72
N THR A 196 -5.27 11.48 8.75
CA THR A 196 -4.33 10.64 9.50
C THR A 196 -4.82 9.22 9.50
N VAL A 197 -3.91 8.28 9.27
CA VAL A 197 -4.16 6.84 9.23
C VAL A 197 -3.46 6.22 10.45
N ARG A 198 -4.12 5.29 11.14
CA ARG A 198 -3.50 4.48 12.21
C ARG A 198 -3.91 3.03 12.03
N LEU A 199 -2.93 2.15 11.98
CA LEU A 199 -3.10 0.72 11.74
C LEU A 199 -2.42 -0.08 12.84
N ALA A 200 -3.05 -1.17 13.27
CA ALA A 200 -2.43 -2.26 13.99
C ALA A 200 -2.55 -3.52 13.13
N ILE A 201 -1.45 -3.90 12.47
CA ILE A 201 -1.36 -5.07 11.60
C ILE A 201 -0.89 -6.25 12.44
N PRO A 202 -1.72 -7.28 12.67
CA PRO A 202 -1.34 -8.39 13.52
C PRO A 202 -0.22 -9.20 12.87
N TRP A 203 0.80 -9.60 13.65
CA TRP A 203 1.84 -10.47 13.11
C TRP A 203 1.26 -11.78 12.57
N SER A 204 0.19 -12.27 13.19
CA SER A 204 -0.50 -13.49 12.79
C SER A 204 -1.14 -13.42 11.41
N SER A 205 -1.32 -12.22 10.81
CA SER A 205 -1.77 -12.12 9.42
C SER A 205 -0.62 -12.26 8.42
N LEU A 206 0.64 -12.05 8.82
CA LEU A 206 1.80 -12.20 7.93
C LEU A 206 2.18 -13.68 7.78
N VAL A 207 1.25 -14.42 7.19
CA VAL A 207 1.36 -15.84 6.85
C VAL A 207 0.94 -15.99 5.39
N PRO A 208 1.81 -16.53 4.52
CA PRO A 208 1.47 -16.77 3.13
C PRO A 208 0.22 -17.66 3.02
N PRO A 209 -0.78 -17.31 2.19
CA PRO A 209 -1.95 -18.15 2.00
C PRO A 209 -1.56 -19.51 1.44
N ARG A 210 -2.34 -20.55 1.77
CA ARG A 210 -2.21 -21.84 1.09
C ARG A 210 -2.82 -21.71 -0.29
N GLU A 211 -1.98 -21.65 -1.31
CA GLU A 211 -2.46 -21.46 -2.66
C GLU A 211 -1.84 -22.41 -3.69
N ALA A 212 -2.69 -22.99 -4.53
CA ALA A 212 -2.32 -24.01 -5.50
C ALA A 212 -1.28 -23.50 -6.51
N ARG A 213 -1.31 -22.19 -6.83
CA ARG A 213 -0.32 -21.52 -7.69
C ARG A 213 1.08 -21.58 -7.08
N ILE A 214 1.19 -21.45 -5.77
CA ILE A 214 2.45 -21.52 -5.02
C ILE A 214 2.90 -22.98 -4.90
N ASP A 215 1.98 -23.89 -4.56
CA ASP A 215 2.27 -25.31 -4.40
C ASP A 215 2.75 -25.98 -5.70
N ALA A 216 2.31 -25.45 -6.85
CA ALA A 216 2.71 -25.88 -8.20
C ALA A 216 4.07 -25.33 -8.66
N LEU A 217 4.71 -24.42 -7.92
CA LEU A 217 6.04 -23.93 -8.26
C LEU A 217 7.10 -25.04 -8.13
N PRO A 218 8.20 -24.98 -8.90
CA PRO A 218 9.35 -25.87 -8.70
C PRO A 218 9.83 -25.85 -7.26
N GLU A 219 10.40 -26.96 -6.76
CA GLU A 219 10.81 -27.08 -5.35
C GLU A 219 11.73 -25.95 -4.88
N GLY A 220 12.73 -25.56 -5.68
CA GLY A 220 13.61 -24.43 -5.38
C GLY A 220 12.96 -23.04 -5.50
N GLN A 221 11.69 -22.96 -5.89
CA GLN A 221 10.87 -21.75 -5.90
C GLN A 221 9.73 -21.82 -4.86
N ARG A 222 9.71 -22.83 -4.00
CA ARG A 222 8.74 -23.01 -2.90
C ARG A 222 9.35 -22.86 -1.51
N ASP A 223 10.68 -22.77 -1.44
CA ASP A 223 11.40 -22.57 -0.20
C ASP A 223 11.36 -21.09 0.16
N PHE A 224 10.45 -20.75 1.07
CA PHE A 224 10.23 -19.38 1.47
C PHE A 224 10.26 -19.23 3.00
N GLY A 225 10.78 -18.08 3.46
CA GLY A 225 11.02 -17.80 4.87
C GLY A 225 9.77 -17.57 5.70
N ASP A 226 8.72 -16.95 5.15
CA ASP A 226 7.59 -16.47 5.95
C ASP A 226 6.64 -17.56 6.37
N ARG A 227 6.45 -18.56 5.52
CA ARG A 227 5.68 -19.75 5.91
C ARG A 227 6.29 -20.41 7.15
N ALA A 228 7.61 -20.43 7.28
CA ALA A 228 8.29 -20.96 8.46
C ALA A 228 8.21 -20.00 9.67
N ARG A 229 8.15 -18.69 9.43
CA ARG A 229 7.97 -17.68 10.49
C ARG A 229 6.59 -17.77 11.16
N GLY A 230 5.57 -18.18 10.41
CA GLY A 230 4.24 -18.50 10.95
C GLY A 230 3.57 -17.31 11.64
N GLY A 231 3.79 -16.09 11.14
CA GLY A 231 3.21 -14.88 11.70
C GLY A 231 3.77 -14.49 13.08
N ALA A 232 4.98 -14.93 13.42
CA ALA A 232 5.64 -14.50 14.65
C ALA A 232 6.04 -13.01 14.59
N ALA A 233 6.08 -12.35 15.75
CA ALA A 233 6.69 -11.04 15.91
C ALA A 233 8.19 -11.08 15.55
N PRO A 234 8.77 -9.97 15.06
CA PRO A 234 10.21 -9.88 14.84
C PRO A 234 10.98 -10.04 16.16
N ARG A 235 12.21 -10.57 16.07
CA ARG A 235 13.13 -10.54 17.20
C ARG A 235 13.71 -9.12 17.33
N PRO A 236 14.02 -8.65 18.55
CA PRO A 236 14.78 -7.41 18.71
C PRO A 236 16.07 -7.42 17.90
N GLY A 237 16.30 -6.37 17.11
CA GLY A 237 17.42 -6.21 16.19
C GLY A 237 17.21 -6.81 14.79
N GLU A 238 16.13 -7.57 14.57
CA GLU A 238 15.76 -8.05 13.25
C GLU A 238 15.42 -6.88 12.33
N THR A 239 15.71 -7.03 11.04
CA THR A 239 15.47 -6.00 10.03
C THR A 239 14.68 -6.58 8.89
N TRP A 240 13.57 -5.93 8.55
CA TRP A 240 12.74 -6.28 7.39
C TRP A 240 12.76 -5.16 6.35
N ARG A 241 12.12 -5.42 5.21
CA ARG A 241 11.86 -4.41 4.19
C ARG A 241 10.41 -3.94 4.30
N ILE A 242 10.22 -2.64 4.51
CA ILE A 242 8.89 -2.01 4.59
C ILE A 242 8.93 -0.73 3.77
N ASN A 243 7.87 -0.46 3.04
CA ASN A 243 7.69 0.83 2.40
C ASN A 243 6.24 1.30 2.51
N PHE A 244 6.05 2.56 2.16
CA PHE A 244 4.76 3.21 2.14
C PHE A 244 4.58 3.93 0.82
N SER A 245 3.34 4.01 0.36
CA SER A 245 2.94 4.81 -0.79
C SER A 245 1.72 5.65 -0.42
N ARG A 246 1.57 6.76 -1.13
CA ARG A 246 0.33 7.52 -1.26
C ARG A 246 0.03 7.60 -2.74
N VAL A 247 -1.07 7.01 -3.16
CA VAL A 247 -1.64 7.27 -4.48
C VAL A 247 -2.44 8.56 -4.41
N GLN A 248 -2.14 9.48 -5.32
CA GLN A 248 -2.72 10.82 -5.31
C GLN A 248 -3.23 11.22 -6.70
N TRP A 249 -4.52 11.08 -6.92
CA TRP A 249 -5.23 11.44 -8.15
C TRP A 249 -5.48 12.92 -8.29
N ARG A 250 -5.21 13.44 -9.49
CA ARG A 250 -5.46 14.84 -9.82
C ARG A 250 -6.95 15.06 -10.00
N HIS A 251 -7.52 16.01 -9.28
CA HIS A 251 -8.95 16.36 -9.42
C HIS A 251 -9.16 17.81 -9.88
N ASN A 252 -10.41 18.12 -10.19
CA ASN A 252 -10.87 19.38 -10.76
C ASN A 252 -10.81 20.60 -9.82
N HIS A 253 -10.49 20.43 -8.53
CA HIS A 253 -10.29 21.52 -7.56
C HIS A 253 -8.81 21.85 -7.31
N GLU A 254 -7.90 21.29 -8.10
CA GLU A 254 -6.46 21.56 -8.02
C GLU A 254 -5.99 22.47 -9.14
N MET A 255 -5.11 23.43 -8.84
CA MET A 255 -4.38 24.18 -9.86
C MET A 255 -3.14 23.41 -10.32
N LEU A 256 -3.07 23.14 -11.62
CA LEU A 256 -1.92 22.48 -12.25
C LEU A 256 -1.10 23.49 -13.05
N ALA A 257 0.22 23.28 -13.06
CA ALA A 257 1.13 23.97 -13.98
C ALA A 257 0.90 23.49 -15.43
N ALA A 258 1.50 24.20 -16.39
CA ALA A 258 1.33 23.92 -17.82
C ALA A 258 1.80 22.51 -18.24
N ASP A 259 2.71 21.92 -17.48
CA ASP A 259 3.22 20.56 -17.65
C ASP A 259 2.36 19.48 -16.92
N GLY A 260 1.25 19.88 -16.30
CA GLY A 260 0.35 18.99 -15.57
C GLY A 260 0.78 18.71 -14.12
N MET A 261 1.86 19.31 -13.63
CA MET A 261 2.31 19.13 -12.25
C MET A 261 1.46 19.92 -11.25
N ARG A 262 1.29 19.38 -10.04
CA ARG A 262 0.60 20.07 -8.95
C ARG A 262 1.38 21.29 -8.49
N THR A 263 0.67 22.39 -8.30
CA THR A 263 1.25 23.61 -7.72
C THR A 263 1.11 23.66 -6.19
N GLY A 264 0.26 22.81 -5.61
CA GLY A 264 -0.20 22.90 -4.23
C GLY A 264 -1.27 23.96 -3.99
N GLN A 265 -1.63 24.73 -5.02
CA GLN A 265 -2.73 25.69 -4.98
C GLN A 265 -4.04 25.03 -5.40
N THR A 266 -5.14 25.48 -4.81
CA THR A 266 -6.48 24.99 -5.18
C THR A 266 -7.13 25.91 -6.21
N SER A 267 -8.17 25.41 -6.86
CA SER A 267 -8.98 26.12 -7.85
C SER A 267 -10.46 25.81 -7.64
N GLU A 268 -11.34 26.68 -8.11
CA GLU A 268 -12.79 26.43 -8.11
C GLU A 268 -13.15 25.47 -9.26
N GLY A 269 -13.17 24.18 -8.94
CA GLY A 269 -13.66 23.12 -9.84
C GLY A 269 -15.18 23.04 -9.90
N ALA A 270 -15.69 22.30 -10.88
CA ALA A 270 -17.11 21.95 -10.92
C ALA A 270 -17.44 20.90 -9.84
N GLU A 271 -18.60 20.97 -9.20
CA GLU A 271 -19.05 19.91 -8.29
C GLU A 271 -19.65 18.72 -9.07
N PRO A 272 -19.45 17.46 -8.61
CA PRO A 272 -18.64 17.03 -7.47
C PRO A 272 -17.14 16.95 -7.81
N TYR A 273 -16.30 16.57 -6.83
CA TYR A 273 -14.93 16.15 -7.12
C TYR A 273 -14.90 15.13 -8.28
N ALA A 274 -14.03 15.38 -9.25
CA ALA A 274 -13.83 14.50 -10.39
C ALA A 274 -12.35 14.44 -10.76
N LYS A 275 -11.86 13.22 -11.01
CA LYS A 275 -10.52 13.00 -11.57
C LYS A 275 -10.38 13.77 -12.89
N ARG A 276 -9.21 14.35 -13.11
CA ARG A 276 -8.88 14.99 -14.39
C ARG A 276 -8.63 13.91 -15.45
N PRO A 277 -9.41 13.86 -16.54
CA PRO A 277 -9.26 12.82 -17.55
C PRO A 277 -7.86 12.83 -18.20
N GLY A 278 -7.33 11.64 -18.43
CA GLY A 278 -6.06 11.45 -19.16
C GLY A 278 -4.79 11.81 -18.37
N LEU A 279 -4.92 12.20 -17.10
CA LEU A 279 -3.77 12.39 -16.21
C LEU A 279 -3.63 11.17 -15.29
N PRO A 280 -2.40 10.65 -15.09
CA PRO A 280 -2.16 9.58 -14.14
C PRO A 280 -2.25 10.10 -12.69
N GLU A 281 -2.31 9.15 -11.77
CA GLU A 281 -2.01 9.37 -10.37
C GLU A 281 -0.54 9.78 -10.16
N ASP A 282 -0.28 10.50 -9.08
CA ASP A 282 1.07 10.57 -8.54
C ASP A 282 1.26 9.45 -7.52
N ASN A 283 2.47 8.89 -7.47
CA ASN A 283 2.87 7.89 -6.48
C ASN A 283 3.97 8.50 -5.62
N TRP A 284 3.63 8.82 -4.37
CA TRP A 284 4.57 9.40 -3.41
C TRP A 284 4.92 8.38 -2.34
N VAL A 285 6.19 8.14 -2.11
CA VAL A 285 6.69 6.98 -1.36
C VAL A 285 7.74 7.39 -0.35
N TRP A 286 7.89 6.63 0.73
CA TRP A 286 8.94 6.91 1.72
C TRP A 286 10.34 6.69 1.12
N THR A 287 10.60 5.53 0.51
CA THR A 287 11.83 5.29 -0.28
C THR A 287 11.48 5.07 -1.75
N PRO A 288 12.22 5.66 -2.72
CA PRO A 288 11.91 5.56 -4.14
C PRO A 288 12.33 4.22 -4.78
N GLN A 289 11.56 3.77 -5.76
CA GLN A 289 11.78 2.53 -6.52
C GLN A 289 12.48 2.78 -7.85
N TRP A 290 12.62 4.05 -8.24
CA TRP A 290 13.28 4.49 -9.48
C TRP A 290 12.53 4.04 -10.75
N ALA A 291 11.27 3.63 -10.58
CA ALA A 291 10.28 3.29 -11.58
C ALA A 291 8.90 3.42 -10.92
N ILE A 292 7.85 3.66 -11.71
CA ILE A 292 6.46 3.58 -11.25
C ILE A 292 6.10 2.10 -11.08
N ASP A 293 6.58 1.50 -9.98
CA ASP A 293 6.48 0.08 -9.65
C ASP A 293 6.82 -0.13 -8.17
N MET A 294 5.81 -0.14 -7.30
CA MET A 294 5.99 -0.41 -5.87
C MET A 294 6.44 -1.84 -5.59
N HIS A 295 6.23 -2.78 -6.52
CA HIS A 295 6.53 -4.20 -6.39
C HIS A 295 8.01 -4.52 -6.67
N LEU A 296 8.90 -3.64 -6.22
CA LEU A 296 10.35 -3.76 -6.23
C LEU A 296 10.93 -3.76 -4.79
N PRO A 297 10.70 -4.81 -3.97
CA PRO A 297 11.05 -4.80 -2.55
C PRO A 297 12.52 -4.50 -2.26
N ARG A 298 13.43 -4.84 -3.19
CA ARG A 298 14.86 -4.49 -3.08
C ARG A 298 15.14 -3.00 -2.82
N PHE A 299 14.20 -2.11 -3.13
CA PHE A 299 14.30 -0.67 -2.90
C PHE A 299 13.51 -0.17 -1.69
N TRP A 300 12.73 -1.02 -1.04
CA TRP A 300 11.99 -0.69 0.19
C TRP A 300 12.91 -0.44 1.37
N GLY A 301 12.40 0.33 2.33
CA GLY A 301 13.17 0.83 3.46
C GLY A 301 13.53 -0.30 4.41
N ARG A 302 14.65 -0.17 5.10
CA ARG A 302 15.13 -1.14 6.09
C ARG A 302 14.60 -0.77 7.46
N VAL A 303 13.69 -1.57 8.00
CA VAL A 303 13.09 -1.32 9.32
C VAL A 303 13.67 -2.27 10.33
N THR A 304 14.45 -1.74 11.28
CA THR A 304 15.02 -2.51 12.39
C THR A 304 14.12 -2.43 13.62
N PHE A 305 13.70 -3.58 14.13
CA PHE A 305 12.82 -3.68 15.30
C PHE A 305 13.61 -3.53 16.59
N ALA A 306 13.48 -2.37 17.22
CA ALA A 306 14.24 -2.01 18.40
C ALA A 306 13.48 -2.30 19.68
N ARG A 307 14.20 -2.83 20.68
CA ARG A 307 13.76 -2.92 22.07
C ARG A 307 14.63 -2.04 22.95
#